data_AF-A0A542S2X8-F1
#
_entry.id   AF-A0A542S2X8-F1
#
_cell.length_a   1.000
_cell.length_b   1.000
_cell.length_c   1.000
_cell.angle_alpha   90.00
_cell.angle_beta   90.00
_cell.angle_gamma   90.00
#
_symmetry.space_group_name_H-M   'P 1'
#
loop_
_entity.id
_entity.type
_entity.pdbx_description
1 polymer ?
#
loop_
_entity_poly.entity_id
_entity_poly.type
_entity_poly.pdbx_seq_one_letter_code
_entity_poly.pdbx_strand_id
1 'polypeptide(L)'
;MTPVHLLRRAGQTAEPRLLEEPAVRFGLGGFALFVTAGVITALDLPAPLGTAVVLLVTAAAALPLTRALACGTGIAGWAFAEGFALHPYGELGLAPADLALLAGFVLLALAAARRTS
;
A
#
# COMPACT_ATOMS: atom_id res chain seq x y z
N MET A 1 36.27 21.33 -36.81
CA MET A 1 36.29 21.05 -35.35
C MET A 1 34.85 20.96 -34.88
N THR A 2 34.34 19.73 -34.85
CA THR A 2 32.91 19.40 -34.74
C THR A 2 32.58 19.16 -33.26
N PRO A 3 31.47 19.70 -32.73
CA PRO A 3 31.25 19.81 -31.27
C PRO A 3 30.84 18.47 -30.66
N VAL A 4 31.82 17.66 -30.24
CA VAL A 4 31.62 16.39 -29.51
C VAL A 4 30.88 16.61 -28.18
N HIS A 5 30.93 17.83 -27.62
CA HIS A 5 30.25 18.16 -26.36
C HIS A 5 28.72 18.19 -26.45
N LEU A 6 28.12 18.36 -27.64
CA LEU A 6 26.66 18.36 -27.81
C LEU A 6 26.05 16.96 -27.79
N LEU A 7 26.78 15.94 -28.23
CA LEU A 7 26.30 14.54 -28.22
C LEU A 7 26.28 13.93 -26.81
N ARG A 8 27.13 14.42 -25.88
CA ARG A 8 27.19 13.90 -24.51
C ARG A 8 25.97 14.29 -23.65
N ARG A 9 25.27 15.38 -23.98
CA ARG A 9 24.05 15.80 -23.26
C ARG A 9 22.79 15.08 -23.72
N ALA A 10 22.75 14.55 -24.95
CA ALA A 10 21.59 13.84 -25.49
C ALA A 10 21.42 12.42 -24.91
N GLY A 11 22.46 11.87 -24.28
CA GLY A 11 22.47 10.53 -23.68
C GLY A 11 22.37 10.48 -22.17
N GLN A 12 22.17 11.62 -21.48
CA GLN A 12 21.71 11.59 -20.09
C GLN A 12 20.22 11.26 -20.08
N THR A 13 19.88 10.01 -20.38
CA THR A 13 18.66 9.41 -19.83
C THR A 13 18.75 9.62 -18.32
N ALA A 14 17.89 10.49 -17.78
CA ALA A 14 17.72 10.63 -16.35
C ALA A 14 17.59 9.22 -15.78
N GLU A 15 18.47 8.83 -14.85
CA GLU A 15 18.38 7.51 -14.23
C GLU A 15 16.93 7.32 -13.76
N PRO A 16 16.22 6.28 -14.24
CA PRO A 16 14.88 6.01 -13.77
C PRO A 16 14.98 5.77 -12.27
N ARG A 17 14.48 6.73 -11.49
CA ARG A 17 14.43 6.60 -10.05
C ARG A 17 13.39 5.53 -9.76
N LEU A 18 13.82 4.32 -9.43
CA LEU A 18 12.95 3.17 -9.19
C LEU A 18 11.79 3.48 -8.22
N LEU A 19 12.03 4.36 -7.23
CA LEU A 19 11.02 4.80 -6.27
C LEU A 19 10.01 5.82 -6.83
N GLU A 20 10.16 6.27 -8.07
CA GLU A 20 9.18 7.11 -8.77
C GLU A 20 8.16 6.28 -9.54
N GLU A 21 8.47 5.01 -9.81
CA GLU A 21 7.58 4.11 -10.54
C GLU A 21 6.35 3.71 -9.68
N PRO A 22 5.11 3.98 -10.13
CA PRO A 22 3.90 3.71 -9.35
C PRO A 22 3.76 2.24 -8.95
N ALA A 23 4.16 1.31 -9.83
CA ALA A 23 4.10 -0.13 -9.56
C ALA A 23 5.06 -0.55 -8.44
N VAL A 24 6.25 0.06 -8.36
CA VAL A 24 7.23 -0.21 -7.29
C VAL A 24 6.70 0.29 -5.95
N ARG A 25 6.11 1.48 -5.91
CA ARG A 25 5.47 2.02 -4.69
C ARG A 25 4.32 1.15 -4.22
N PHE A 26 3.47 0.70 -5.14
CA PHE A 26 2.38 -0.20 -4.83
C PHE A 26 2.90 -1.53 -4.26
N GLY A 27 3.92 -2.11 -4.89
CA GLY A 27 4.59 -3.32 -4.40
C GLY A 27 5.21 -3.15 -3.01
N LEU A 28 5.87 -2.02 -2.74
CA LEU A 28 6.41 -1.68 -1.42
C LEU A 28 5.30 -1.53 -0.37
N GLY A 29 4.16 -0.96 -0.73
CA GLY A 29 2.98 -0.90 0.12
C GLY A 29 2.47 -2.29 0.49
N GLY A 30 2.37 -3.19 -0.49
CA GLY A 30 2.02 -4.59 -0.26
C GLY A 30 3.03 -5.32 0.65
N PHE A 31 4.32 -5.10 0.43
CA PHE A 31 5.38 -5.64 1.28
C PHE A 31 5.27 -5.13 2.73
N ALA A 32 5.01 -3.83 2.93
CA ALA A 32 4.83 -3.26 4.25
C ALA A 32 3.63 -3.87 4.99
N LEU A 33 2.52 -4.12 4.29
CA LEU A 33 1.35 -4.82 4.85
C LEU A 33 1.69 -6.26 5.24
N PHE A 34 2.41 -6.98 4.39
CA PHE A 34 2.86 -8.35 4.68
C PHE A 34 3.76 -8.41 5.93
N VAL A 35 4.75 -7.53 6.02
CA VAL A 35 5.63 -7.46 7.21
C VAL A 35 4.82 -7.11 8.46
N THR A 36 3.87 -6.18 8.34
CA THR A 36 3.00 -5.77 9.45
C THR A 36 2.13 -6.93 9.93
N ALA A 37 1.54 -7.70 9.02
CA ALA A 37 0.79 -8.91 9.35
C ALA A 37 1.66 -9.96 10.07
N GLY A 38 2.90 -10.14 9.61
CA GLY A 38 3.87 -11.01 10.27
C GLY A 38 4.19 -10.55 11.70
N VAL A 39 4.36 -9.24 11.93
CA VAL A 39 4.60 -8.67 13.26
C VAL A 39 3.38 -8.83 14.18
N ILE A 40 2.17 -8.58 13.68
CA ILE A 40 0.93 -8.77 14.43
C ILE A 40 0.81 -10.21 14.91
N THR A 41 1.07 -11.16 14.01
CA THR A 41 1.02 -12.60 14.32
C THR A 41 2.12 -13.00 15.29
N ALA A 42 3.36 -12.52 15.09
CA ALA A 42 4.50 -12.88 15.93
C ALA A 42 4.40 -12.34 17.36
N LEU A 43 3.74 -11.20 17.54
CA LEU A 43 3.55 -10.56 18.84
C LEU A 43 2.20 -10.87 19.49
N ASP A 44 1.36 -11.68 18.85
CA ASP A 44 -0.01 -12.01 19.29
C ASP A 44 -0.80 -10.76 19.68
N LEU A 45 -0.77 -9.74 18.82
CA LEU A 45 -1.38 -8.45 19.13
C LEU A 45 -2.91 -8.59 19.24
N PRO A 46 -3.54 -7.89 20.20
CA PRO A 46 -5.00 -7.86 20.28
C PRO A 46 -5.60 -7.37 18.96
N ALA A 47 -6.63 -8.07 18.49
CA ALA A 47 -7.37 -7.78 17.26
C ALA A 47 -7.60 -6.28 16.97
N PRO A 48 -8.18 -5.46 17.88
CA PRO A 48 -8.44 -4.04 17.59
C PRO A 48 -7.15 -3.25 17.34
N LEU A 49 -6.06 -3.59 18.03
CA LEU A 49 -4.77 -2.94 17.86
C LEU A 49 -4.10 -3.39 16.57
N GLY A 50 -4.13 -4.68 16.24
CA GLY A 50 -3.64 -5.21 14.98
C GLY A 50 -4.34 -4.56 13.78
N THR A 51 -5.66 -4.52 13.78
CA THR A 51 -6.47 -3.87 12.73
C THR A 51 -6.13 -2.39 12.59
N ALA A 52 -5.99 -1.65 13.71
CA ALA A 52 -5.63 -0.23 13.66
C ALA A 52 -4.24 0.00 13.05
N VAL A 53 -3.26 -0.85 13.38
CA VAL A 53 -1.90 -0.76 12.81
C VAL A 53 -1.94 -1.03 11.30
N VAL A 54 -2.65 -2.07 10.84
CA VAL A 54 -2.78 -2.36 9.40
C VAL A 54 -3.44 -1.18 8.68
N LEU A 55 -4.49 -0.59 9.26
CA LEU A 55 -5.20 0.56 8.70
C LEU A 55 -4.26 1.78 8.53
N LEU A 56 -3.41 2.05 9.53
CA LEU A 56 -2.42 3.13 9.46
C LEU A 56 -1.36 2.87 8.38
N VAL A 57 -0.87 1.63 8.26
CA VAL A 57 0.09 1.23 7.23
C VAL A 57 -0.53 1.35 5.85
N THR A 58 -1.79 0.93 5.68
CA THR A 58 -2.55 1.12 4.43
C THR A 58 -2.62 2.59 4.05
N ALA A 59 -3.01 3.47 4.98
CA ALA A 59 -3.10 4.91 4.73
C ALA A 59 -1.74 5.50 4.32
N ALA A 60 -0.68 5.16 5.04
CA ALA A 60 0.68 5.61 4.74
C ALA A 60 1.16 5.10 3.37
N ALA A 61 0.89 3.84 3.04
CA ALA A 61 1.23 3.23 1.76
C ALA A 61 0.44 3.82 0.58
N ALA A 62 -0.74 4.38 0.83
CA ALA A 62 -1.57 5.03 -0.18
C ALA A 62 -1.14 6.47 -0.50
N LEU A 63 -0.42 7.17 0.40
CA LEU A 63 0.02 8.57 0.23
C LEU A 63 0.71 8.88 -1.12
N PRO A 64 1.58 8.03 -1.67
CA PRO A 64 2.26 8.32 -2.94
C PRO A 64 1.54 7.73 -4.16
N LEU A 65 0.35 7.13 -4.01
CA LEU A 65 -0.34 6.38 -5.05
C LEU A 65 -1.46 7.18 -5.73
N THR A 66 -1.80 6.75 -6.95
CA THR A 66 -3.03 7.18 -7.65
C THR A 66 -4.25 6.54 -6.98
N ARG A 67 -5.44 7.10 -7.19
CA ARG A 67 -6.69 6.58 -6.59
C ARG A 67 -6.95 5.11 -6.90
N ALA A 68 -6.67 4.67 -8.14
CA ALA A 68 -6.86 3.27 -8.54
C ALA A 68 -5.96 2.32 -7.74
N LEU A 69 -4.67 2.64 -7.62
CA LEU A 69 -3.73 1.83 -6.85
C LEU A 69 -4.02 1.90 -5.34
N ALA A 70 -4.40 3.08 -4.83
CA ALA A 70 -4.80 3.24 -3.43
C ALA A 70 -6.05 2.42 -3.09
N CYS A 71 -7.02 2.30 -4.01
CA CYS A 71 -8.16 1.40 -3.82
C CYS A 71 -7.69 -0.06 -3.67
N GLY A 72 -6.78 -0.51 -4.53
CA GLY A 72 -6.15 -1.83 -4.41
C GLY A 72 -5.40 -2.01 -3.09
N THR A 73 -4.68 -0.99 -2.63
CA THR A 73 -4.00 -1.00 -1.32
C THR A 73 -5.00 -1.07 -0.17
N GLY A 74 -6.14 -0.39 -0.26
CA GLY A 74 -7.24 -0.48 0.71
C GLY A 74 -7.82 -1.90 0.80
N ILE A 75 -8.12 -2.51 -0.34
CA ILE A 75 -8.61 -3.90 -0.40
C ILE A 75 -7.58 -4.87 0.18
N ALA A 76 -6.30 -4.70 -0.17
CA ALA A 76 -5.22 -5.52 0.38
C ALA A 76 -5.08 -5.34 1.90
N GLY A 77 -5.14 -4.10 2.39
CA GLY A 77 -5.09 -3.77 3.80
C GLY A 77 -6.22 -4.44 4.60
N TRP A 78 -7.45 -4.37 4.08
CA TRP A 78 -8.59 -5.09 4.65
C TRP A 78 -8.34 -6.59 4.69
N ALA A 79 -7.88 -7.20 3.59
CA ALA A 79 -7.60 -8.64 3.55
C ALA A 79 -6.53 -9.07 4.56
N PHE A 80 -5.49 -8.25 4.77
CA PHE A 80 -4.49 -8.49 5.80
C PHE A 80 -5.03 -8.32 7.22
N ALA A 81 -5.92 -7.34 7.46
CA ALA A 81 -6.54 -7.15 8.76
C ALA A 81 -7.49 -8.32 9.11
N GLU A 82 -8.32 -8.75 8.17
CA GLU A 82 -9.17 -9.93 8.28
C GLU A 82 -8.34 -11.17 8.61
N GLY A 83 -7.36 -11.47 7.75
CA GLY A 83 -6.66 -12.73 7.82
C GLY A 83 -5.62 -12.89 8.93
N PHE A 84 -5.16 -11.78 9.54
CA PHE A 84 -4.07 -11.82 10.52
C PHE A 84 -4.39 -11.11 11.84
N ALA A 85 -5.40 -10.24 11.89
CA ALA A 85 -5.80 -9.58 13.14
C ALA A 85 -7.17 -10.05 13.66
N LEU A 86 -8.12 -10.37 12.77
CA LEU A 86 -9.51 -10.67 13.16
C LEU A 86 -9.82 -12.16 13.16
N HIS A 87 -9.35 -12.89 12.15
CA HIS A 87 -9.61 -14.31 12.00
C HIS A 87 -8.29 -15.09 12.00
N PRO A 88 -8.15 -16.11 12.87
CA PRO A 88 -7.02 -17.03 12.78
C PRO A 88 -7.06 -17.74 11.41
N TYR A 89 -5.88 -17.94 10.80
CA TYR A 89 -5.67 -18.69 9.54
C TYR A 89 -5.98 -18.00 8.22
N GLY A 90 -6.16 -16.68 8.16
CA GLY A 90 -6.25 -16.00 6.87
C GLY A 90 -7.64 -16.01 6.24
N GLU A 91 -8.69 -16.32 7.01
CA GLU A 91 -10.06 -16.34 6.50
C GLU A 91 -10.57 -14.92 6.22
N LEU A 92 -11.29 -14.75 5.12
CA LEU A 92 -11.94 -13.49 4.76
C LEU A 92 -13.42 -13.56 5.12
N GLY A 93 -13.81 -12.84 6.17
CA GLY A 93 -15.20 -12.62 6.51
C GLY A 93 -15.89 -11.73 5.46
N LEU A 94 -17.12 -12.07 5.09
CA LEU A 94 -17.98 -11.23 4.25
C LEU A 94 -19.30 -10.89 4.97
N ALA A 95 -19.28 -10.92 6.31
CA ALA A 95 -20.40 -10.44 7.09
C ALA A 95 -20.55 -8.92 6.91
N PRO A 96 -21.72 -8.34 7.24
CA PRO A 96 -21.94 -6.91 7.07
C PRO A 96 -20.91 -6.02 7.80
N ALA A 97 -20.39 -6.48 8.95
CA ALA A 97 -19.35 -5.78 9.69
C ALA A 97 -18.01 -5.75 8.92
N ASP A 98 -17.63 -6.87 8.31
CA ASP A 98 -16.39 -7.01 7.54
C ASP A 98 -16.44 -6.15 6.27
N LEU A 99 -17.61 -6.05 5.64
CA LEU A 99 -17.85 -5.14 4.53
C LEU A 99 -17.74 -3.67 4.93
N ALA A 100 -18.18 -3.31 6.13
CA ALA A 100 -17.99 -1.96 6.67
C ALA A 100 -16.51 -1.68 6.94
N LEU A 101 -15.76 -2.68 7.42
CA LEU A 101 -14.30 -2.59 7.58
C LEU A 101 -13.62 -2.36 6.23
N LEU A 102 -13.96 -3.16 5.21
CA LEU A 102 -13.47 -3.01 3.83
C LEU A 102 -13.71 -1.60 3.32
N ALA A 103 -14.94 -1.09 3.48
CA ALA A 103 -15.28 0.26 3.08
C ALA A 103 -14.41 1.30 3.83
N GLY A 104 -14.20 1.11 5.13
CA GLY A 104 -13.31 1.96 5.94
C GLY A 104 -11.88 1.99 5.41
N PHE A 105 -11.29 0.82 5.11
CA PHE A 105 -9.95 0.71 4.55
C PHE A 105 -9.83 1.38 3.19
N VAL A 106 -10.78 1.13 2.28
CA VAL A 106 -10.78 1.72 0.94
C VAL A 106 -10.98 3.23 0.99
N LEU A 107 -11.93 3.72 1.78
CA LEU A 107 -12.21 5.15 1.91
C LEU A 107 -11.02 5.89 2.53
N LEU A 108 -10.38 5.31 3.54
CA LEU A 108 -9.19 5.90 4.16
C LEU A 108 -8.01 5.94 3.18
N ALA A 109 -7.76 4.85 2.45
CA ALA A 109 -6.71 4.81 1.44
C ALA A 109 -6.97 5.84 0.33
N LEU A 110 -8.21 5.97 -0.14
CA LEU A 110 -8.60 6.98 -1.13
C LEU A 110 -8.50 8.42 -0.59
N ALA A 111 -8.78 8.63 0.69
CA ALA A 111 -8.64 9.93 1.34
C ALA A 111 -7.16 10.34 1.49
N ALA A 112 -6.27 9.36 1.73
CA ALA A 112 -4.83 9.55 1.80
C ALA A 112 -4.16 9.69 0.42
N ALA A 113 -4.74 9.06 -0.61
CA ALA A 113 -4.18 9.02 -1.95
C ALA A 113 -4.00 10.41 -2.57
N ARG A 114 -3.03 10.52 -3.48
CA ARG A 114 -2.85 11.76 -4.24
C ARG A 114 -4.06 12.02 -5.12
N ARG A 115 -4.52 13.27 -5.11
CA ARG A 115 -5.51 13.79 -6.06
C ARG A 115 -4.83 14.05 -7.40
N THR A 116 -4.49 12.99 -8.12
CA THR A 116 -4.06 13.12 -9.51
C THR A 116 -5.24 12.76 -10.41
N SER A 117 -5.71 13.75 -11.16
CA SER A 117 -6.65 13.66 -12.29
C SER A 117 -6.10 12.82 -13.43
#